data_AF-A0A7S2I3R7-F1
#
_entry.id   AF-A0A7S2I3R7-F1
#
_cell.length_a   1.000
_cell.length_b   1.000
_cell.length_c   1.000
_cell.angle_alpha   90.00
_cell.angle_beta   90.00
_cell.angle_gamma   90.00
#
_symmetry.space_group_name_H-M   'P 1'
#
loop_
_entity.id
_entity.type
_entity.pdbx_description
1 polymer ?
#
loop_
_entity_poly.entity_id
_entity_poly.type
_entity_poly.pdbx_seq_one_letter_code
_entity_poly.pdbx_strand_id
1 'polypeptide(L)'
;VAPAEVASSARKVMWEPTPELVDQTAMRKFQRDVGVEGGYEELWKWSVDNSDEFWTRLMDFAELKYSGSTTPAKEGSVMPDVTYFPNVELNFAENMLRHGAPDSPLAEEEAVISISEGRAERRWTFAALRDDASRVRAALEAVGVTSSDACGAYLPNIG
;
A
#
# COMPACT_ATOMS: atom_id res chain seq x y z
N VAL A 1 -28.55 48.42 -11.60
CA VAL A 1 -27.42 47.80 -12.31
C VAL A 1 -27.45 46.32 -11.97
N ALA A 2 -27.77 45.46 -12.94
CA ALA A 2 -27.80 44.01 -12.73
C ALA A 2 -26.37 43.51 -12.45
N PRO A 3 -26.17 42.49 -11.57
CA PRO A 3 -24.85 41.90 -11.40
C PRO A 3 -24.45 41.20 -12.70
N ALA A 4 -23.24 41.48 -13.17
CA ALA A 4 -22.66 40.81 -14.32
C ALA A 4 -22.53 39.30 -14.01
N GLU A 5 -23.08 38.48 -14.91
CA GLU A 5 -22.86 37.05 -14.99
C GLU A 5 -21.35 36.79 -15.14
N VAL A 6 -20.70 36.31 -14.08
CA VAL A 6 -19.32 35.83 -14.18
C VAL A 6 -19.39 34.44 -14.80
N ALA A 7 -19.31 34.38 -16.13
CA ALA A 7 -19.11 33.13 -16.83
C ALA A 7 -17.83 32.47 -16.30
N SER A 8 -17.98 31.31 -15.65
CA SER A 8 -16.87 30.46 -15.23
C SER A 8 -16.10 30.04 -16.48
N SER A 9 -14.97 30.69 -16.77
CA SER A 9 -14.09 30.27 -17.85
C SER A 9 -13.59 28.85 -17.54
N ALA A 10 -13.75 27.96 -18.51
CA ALA A 10 -13.30 26.58 -18.39
C ALA A 10 -11.83 26.56 -18.00
N ARG A 11 -11.51 25.90 -16.87
CA ARG A 11 -10.14 25.79 -16.39
C ARG A 11 -9.30 25.12 -17.48
N LYS A 12 -8.23 25.77 -17.91
CA LYS A 12 -7.31 25.21 -18.90
C LYS A 12 -6.58 24.02 -18.26
N VAL A 13 -6.72 22.84 -18.85
CA VAL A 13 -5.92 21.66 -18.46
C VAL A 13 -4.46 21.93 -18.82
N MET A 14 -3.57 21.81 -17.84
CA MET A 14 -2.14 22.12 -17.99
C MET A 14 -1.31 20.92 -18.47
N TRP A 15 -1.81 19.71 -18.24
CA TRP A 15 -1.15 18.46 -18.60
C TRP A 15 -2.18 17.33 -18.65
N GLU A 16 -2.00 16.40 -19.58
CA GLU A 16 -2.76 15.15 -19.68
C GLU A 16 -1.81 13.98 -19.90
N PRO A 17 -2.08 12.81 -19.30
CA PRO A 17 -1.29 11.61 -19.54
C PRO A 17 -1.52 11.09 -20.97
N THR A 18 -0.49 10.48 -21.56
CA THR A 18 -0.70 9.74 -22.81
C THR A 18 -1.45 8.43 -22.54
N PRO A 19 -2.18 7.88 -23.52
CA PRO A 19 -2.86 6.59 -23.37
C PRO A 19 -1.92 5.46 -22.93
N GLU A 20 -0.69 5.45 -23.43
CA GLU A 20 0.33 4.45 -23.08
C GLU A 20 0.71 4.54 -21.59
N LEU A 21 0.84 5.76 -21.06
CA LEU A 21 1.11 5.97 -19.64
C LEU A 21 -0.04 5.45 -18.77
N VAL A 22 -1.29 5.75 -19.17
CA VAL A 22 -2.49 5.26 -18.47
C VAL A 22 -2.50 3.72 -18.46
N ASP A 23 -2.21 3.09 -19.60
CA ASP A 23 -2.29 1.64 -19.76
C ASP A 23 -1.24 0.86 -18.96
N GLN A 24 -0.14 1.49 -18.57
CA GLN A 24 0.92 0.87 -17.76
C GLN A 24 0.68 0.95 -16.25
N THR A 25 -0.29 1.74 -15.80
CA THR A 25 -0.55 1.95 -14.37
C THR A 25 -1.10 0.70 -13.68
N ALA A 26 -0.78 0.52 -12.39
CA ALA A 26 -1.41 -0.51 -11.56
C ALA A 26 -2.94 -0.32 -11.46
N MET A 27 -3.40 0.94 -11.44
CA MET A 27 -4.83 1.27 -11.42
C MET A 27 -5.55 0.72 -12.66
N ARG A 28 -4.99 0.89 -13.87
CA ARG A 28 -5.59 0.33 -15.08
C ARG A 28 -5.61 -1.21 -15.07
N LYS A 29 -4.55 -1.85 -14.54
CA LYS A 29 -4.51 -3.30 -14.38
C LYS A 29 -5.62 -3.78 -13.44
N PHE A 30 -5.74 -3.17 -12.27
CA PHE A 30 -6.79 -3.47 -11.30
C PHE A 30 -8.19 -3.23 -11.90
N GLN A 31 -8.38 -2.11 -12.60
CA GLN A 31 -9.63 -1.77 -13.27
C GLN A 31 -10.10 -2.86 -14.24
N ARG A 32 -9.18 -3.41 -15.05
CA ARG A 32 -9.44 -4.53 -15.96
C ARG A 32 -9.76 -5.83 -15.20
N ASP A 33 -9.03 -6.10 -14.11
CA ASP A 33 -9.22 -7.28 -13.27
C ASP A 33 -10.63 -7.33 -12.64
N VAL A 34 -11.14 -6.19 -12.19
CA VAL A 34 -12.50 -6.06 -11.65
C VAL A 34 -13.58 -5.85 -12.72
N GLY A 35 -13.21 -5.86 -14.01
CA GLY A 35 -14.16 -5.77 -15.13
C GLY A 35 -14.79 -4.40 -15.35
N VAL A 36 -14.19 -3.31 -14.84
CA VAL A 36 -14.67 -1.94 -15.08
C VAL A 36 -14.02 -1.41 -16.35
N GLU A 37 -14.80 -1.12 -17.39
CA GLU A 37 -14.24 -0.70 -18.70
C GLU A 37 -14.08 0.82 -18.87
N GLY A 38 -14.69 1.61 -17.98
CA GLY A 38 -14.75 3.08 -18.05
C GLY A 38 -13.45 3.83 -17.75
N GLY A 39 -13.57 5.07 -17.31
CA GLY A 39 -12.47 5.85 -16.76
C GLY A 39 -12.36 5.70 -15.24
N TYR A 40 -11.61 6.64 -14.65
CA TYR A 40 -11.46 6.72 -13.19
C TYR A 40 -12.80 6.91 -12.48
N GLU A 41 -13.73 7.69 -13.04
CA GLU A 41 -15.01 8.01 -12.42
C GLU A 41 -15.88 6.76 -12.23
N GLU A 42 -15.90 5.86 -13.22
CA GLU A 42 -16.62 4.60 -13.14
C GLU A 42 -15.99 3.64 -12.12
N LEU A 43 -14.65 3.56 -12.07
CA LEU A 43 -13.95 2.75 -11.08
C LEU A 43 -14.21 3.26 -9.65
N TRP A 44 -14.16 4.58 -9.47
CA TRP A 44 -14.48 5.22 -8.19
C TRP A 44 -15.93 4.98 -7.78
N LYS A 45 -16.88 5.16 -8.70
CA LYS A 45 -18.29 4.92 -8.42
C LYS A 45 -18.52 3.46 -8.01
N TRP A 46 -17.94 2.52 -8.75
CA TRP A 46 -18.03 1.11 -8.43
C TRP A 46 -17.40 0.79 -7.06
N SER A 47 -16.24 1.36 -6.72
CA SER A 47 -15.56 1.06 -5.45
C SER A 47 -16.31 1.57 -4.23
N VAL A 48 -17.06 2.67 -4.38
CA VAL A 48 -17.91 3.20 -3.31
C VAL A 48 -19.22 2.41 -3.21
N ASP A 49 -19.87 2.15 -4.35
CA ASP A 49 -21.16 1.43 -4.40
C ASP A 49 -21.00 -0.05 -3.99
N ASN A 50 -19.84 -0.68 -4.25
CA ASN A 50 -19.53 -2.09 -3.97
C ASN A 50 -18.32 -2.21 -3.02
N SER A 51 -18.31 -1.43 -1.94
CA SER A 51 -17.15 -1.30 -1.05
C SER A 51 -16.60 -2.62 -0.50
N ASP A 52 -17.45 -3.59 -0.15
CA ASP A 52 -16.98 -4.87 0.36
C ASP A 52 -16.22 -5.67 -0.71
N GLU A 53 -16.78 -5.76 -1.92
CA GLU A 53 -16.11 -6.40 -3.04
C GLU A 53 -14.83 -5.67 -3.44
N PHE A 54 -14.85 -4.32 -3.47
CA PHE A 54 -13.65 -3.54 -3.78
C PHE A 54 -12.48 -3.90 -2.86
N TRP A 55 -12.73 -3.96 -1.55
CA TRP A 55 -11.68 -4.22 -0.57
C TRP A 55 -11.15 -5.65 -0.64
N THR A 56 -12.01 -6.66 -0.84
CA THR A 56 -11.55 -8.05 -1.02
C THR A 56 -10.75 -8.21 -2.31
N ARG A 57 -11.23 -7.65 -3.42
CA ARG A 57 -10.50 -7.66 -4.70
C ARG A 57 -9.15 -6.95 -4.61
N LEU A 58 -9.07 -5.86 -3.86
CA LEU A 58 -7.81 -5.13 -3.68
C LEU A 58 -6.78 -5.96 -2.91
N MET A 59 -7.19 -6.70 -1.88
CA MET A 59 -6.29 -7.61 -1.16
C MET A 59 -5.72 -8.70 -2.06
N ASP A 60 -6.58 -9.28 -2.90
CA ASP A 60 -6.18 -10.31 -3.87
C ASP A 60 -5.24 -9.74 -4.93
N PHE A 61 -5.57 -8.57 -5.50
CA PHE A 61 -4.74 -7.87 -6.47
C PHE A 61 -3.36 -7.48 -5.93
N ALA A 62 -3.29 -7.10 -4.65
CA ALA A 62 -2.03 -6.76 -3.98
C ALA A 62 -1.24 -8.00 -3.51
N GLU A 63 -1.81 -9.19 -3.70
CA GLU A 63 -1.23 -10.48 -3.29
C GLU A 63 -0.82 -10.47 -1.82
N LEU A 64 -1.69 -9.93 -0.96
CA LEU A 64 -1.41 -9.86 0.47
C LEU A 64 -1.43 -11.26 1.09
N LYS A 65 -0.44 -11.54 1.95
CA LYS A 65 -0.41 -12.70 2.82
C LYS A 65 -1.22 -12.39 4.08
N TYR A 66 -2.20 -13.23 4.35
CA TYR A 66 -3.06 -13.14 5.51
C TYR A 66 -3.63 -14.52 5.84
N SER A 67 -4.25 -14.63 7.01
CA SER A 67 -5.04 -15.79 7.41
C SER A 67 -6.46 -15.36 7.78
N GLY A 68 -7.40 -16.30 7.72
CA GLY A 68 -8.82 -16.05 8.01
C GLY A 68 -9.64 -15.71 6.76
N SER A 69 -10.75 -14.97 6.96
CA SER A 69 -11.73 -14.65 5.92
C SER A 69 -11.76 -13.16 5.63
N THR A 70 -11.64 -12.79 4.36
CA THR A 70 -11.78 -11.38 3.91
C THR A 70 -13.23 -10.90 3.89
N THR A 71 -14.20 -11.78 4.15
CA THR A 71 -15.62 -11.43 4.24
C THR A 71 -16.11 -11.50 5.71
N PRO A 72 -16.87 -10.49 6.17
CA PRO A 72 -17.11 -9.20 5.52
C PRO A 72 -15.82 -8.36 5.45
N ALA A 73 -15.71 -7.47 4.46
CA ALA A 73 -14.52 -6.62 4.34
C ALA A 73 -14.55 -5.46 5.35
N LYS A 74 -15.75 -5.09 5.81
CA LYS A 74 -15.96 -4.16 6.92
C LYS A 74 -17.22 -4.49 7.69
N GLU A 75 -17.21 -4.19 8.98
CA GLU A 75 -18.36 -4.17 9.86
C GLU A 75 -18.58 -2.74 10.39
N GLY A 76 -19.85 -2.37 10.57
CA GLY A 76 -20.23 -1.00 10.93
C GLY A 76 -20.47 -0.09 9.73
N SER A 77 -21.24 0.97 9.95
CA SER A 77 -21.67 1.90 8.88
C SER A 77 -21.38 3.36 9.18
N VAL A 78 -21.00 3.70 10.42
CA VAL A 78 -20.77 5.08 10.87
C VAL A 78 -19.43 5.14 11.59
N MET A 79 -18.60 6.11 11.18
CA MET A 79 -17.33 6.39 11.85
C MET A 79 -17.59 6.95 13.26
N PRO A 80 -16.82 6.57 14.29
CA PRO A 80 -15.57 5.78 14.22
C PRO A 80 -15.76 4.25 14.32
N ASP A 81 -17.00 3.77 14.46
CA ASP A 81 -17.31 2.37 14.80
C ASP A 81 -17.26 1.41 13.59
N VAL A 82 -16.33 1.63 12.66
CA VAL A 82 -16.10 0.77 11.49
C VAL A 82 -14.84 -0.06 11.72
N THR A 83 -14.98 -1.38 11.62
CA THR A 83 -13.86 -2.33 11.68
C THR A 83 -13.65 -2.94 10.31
N TYR A 84 -12.45 -2.78 9.74
CA TYR A 84 -12.09 -3.42 8.47
C TYR A 84 -11.54 -4.82 8.73
N PHE A 85 -11.97 -5.78 7.92
CA PHE A 85 -11.53 -7.17 7.91
C PHE A 85 -11.46 -7.81 9.31
N PRO A 86 -12.59 -7.87 10.04
CA PRO A 86 -12.62 -8.35 11.43
C PRO A 86 -12.17 -9.82 11.59
N ASN A 87 -12.23 -10.60 10.50
CA ASN A 87 -11.86 -12.02 10.48
C ASN A 87 -10.50 -12.27 9.81
N VAL A 88 -9.69 -11.23 9.59
CA VAL A 88 -8.37 -11.33 8.96
C VAL A 88 -7.28 -11.05 9.99
N GLU A 89 -6.29 -11.93 10.04
CA GLU A 89 -5.02 -11.67 10.70
C GLU A 89 -3.91 -11.57 9.65
N LEU A 90 -3.11 -10.51 9.75
CA LEU A 90 -1.97 -10.28 8.86
C LEU A 90 -0.77 -9.74 9.64
N ASN A 91 0.43 -9.93 9.07
CA ASN A 91 1.63 -9.29 9.55
C ASN A 91 2.15 -8.28 8.50
N PHE A 92 2.30 -7.02 8.91
CA PHE A 92 2.75 -5.96 8.02
C PHE A 92 4.18 -6.20 7.51
N ALA A 93 5.10 -6.56 8.41
CA ALA A 93 6.50 -6.81 8.05
C ALA A 93 6.64 -8.04 7.14
N GLU A 94 5.82 -9.09 7.33
CA GLU A 94 5.80 -10.26 6.45
C GLU A 94 5.45 -9.87 5.01
N ASN A 95 4.42 -9.05 4.83
CA ASN A 95 3.99 -8.59 3.52
C ASN A 95 5.04 -7.69 2.87
N MET A 96 5.62 -6.76 3.62
CA MET A 96 6.66 -5.85 3.11
C MET A 96 7.97 -6.56 2.78
N LEU A 97 8.35 -7.58 3.56
CA LEU A 97 9.62 -8.31 3.42
C LEU A 97 9.46 -9.65 2.68
N ARG A 98 8.32 -9.89 2.01
CA ARG A 98 8.04 -11.16 1.30
C ARG A 98 9.05 -11.44 0.19
N HIS A 99 9.57 -10.38 -0.44
CA HIS A 99 10.55 -10.48 -1.53
C HIS A 99 11.95 -10.85 -1.04
N GLY A 100 12.21 -10.82 0.28
CA GLY A 100 13.45 -11.30 0.87
C GLY A 100 13.41 -12.77 1.29
N ALA A 101 12.30 -13.48 1.06
CA ALA A 101 12.19 -14.89 1.38
C ALA A 101 13.17 -15.73 0.53
N PRO A 102 13.70 -16.86 1.05
CA PRO A 102 14.72 -17.66 0.35
C PRO A 102 14.33 -18.16 -1.05
N ASP A 103 13.03 -18.32 -1.29
CA ASP A 103 12.44 -18.77 -2.56
C ASP A 103 12.03 -17.62 -3.48
N SER A 104 12.19 -16.36 -3.05
CA SER A 104 11.84 -15.21 -3.86
C SER A 104 12.88 -14.96 -4.96
N PRO A 105 12.47 -14.79 -6.22
CA PRO A 105 13.40 -14.42 -7.31
C PRO A 105 13.98 -13.01 -7.13
N LEU A 106 13.40 -12.19 -6.24
CA LEU A 106 13.86 -10.83 -5.95
C LEU A 106 14.77 -10.75 -4.72
N ALA A 107 15.12 -11.89 -4.10
CA ALA A 107 15.87 -11.91 -2.84
C ALA A 107 17.21 -11.15 -2.91
N GLU A 108 17.93 -11.27 -4.04
CA GLU A 108 19.21 -10.59 -4.28
C GLU A 108 19.07 -9.23 -4.97
N GLU A 109 17.85 -8.81 -5.30
CA GLU A 109 17.59 -7.49 -5.88
C GLU A 109 17.60 -6.40 -4.81
N GLU A 110 17.92 -5.18 -5.21
CA GLU A 110 18.01 -4.03 -4.31
C GLU A 110 16.64 -3.61 -3.77
N ALA A 111 16.50 -3.60 -2.44
CA ALA A 111 15.31 -3.16 -1.74
C ALA A 111 15.43 -1.70 -1.26
N VAL A 112 16.60 -1.32 -0.75
CA VAL A 112 16.86 0.00 -0.17
C VAL A 112 18.21 0.52 -0.63
N ILE A 113 18.21 1.76 -1.12
CA ILE A 113 19.42 2.52 -1.45
C ILE A 113 19.46 3.74 -0.51
N SER A 114 20.43 3.74 0.40
CA SER A 114 20.69 4.84 1.34
C SER A 114 21.74 5.76 0.76
N ILE A 115 21.35 7.01 0.52
CA ILE A 115 22.23 8.08 0.03
C ILE A 115 22.37 9.11 1.15
N SER A 116 23.60 9.54 1.41
CA SER A 116 23.91 10.52 2.44
C SER A 116 24.97 11.51 1.94
N GLU A 117 24.89 12.76 2.38
CA GLU A 117 25.90 13.79 2.07
C GLU A 117 27.24 13.52 2.75
N GLY A 118 27.25 12.80 3.89
CA GLY A 118 28.43 12.59 4.72
C GLY A 118 28.81 11.13 4.94
N ARG A 119 28.10 10.18 4.32
CA ARG A 119 28.38 8.75 4.43
C ARG A 119 28.44 8.12 3.05
N ALA A 120 29.21 7.04 2.94
CA ALA A 120 29.19 6.24 1.73
C ALA A 120 27.78 5.71 1.47
N GLU A 121 27.42 5.63 0.20
CA GLU A 121 26.18 5.01 -0.23
C GLU A 121 26.12 3.56 0.27
N ARG A 122 24.94 3.15 0.76
CA ARG A 122 24.70 1.77 1.21
C ARG A 122 23.49 1.20 0.51
N ARG A 123 23.56 -0.09 0.20
CA ARG A 123 22.51 -0.83 -0.51
C ARG A 123 22.18 -2.09 0.28
N TRP A 124 20.89 -2.40 0.38
CA TRP A 124 20.40 -3.66 0.92
C TRP A 124 19.67 -4.40 -0.17
N THR A 125 19.96 -5.68 -0.31
CA THR A 125 19.07 -6.59 -1.03
C THR A 125 17.82 -6.86 -0.20
N PHE A 126 16.76 -7.37 -0.81
CA PHE A 126 15.57 -7.80 -0.06
C PHE A 126 15.90 -8.85 1.01
N ALA A 127 16.79 -9.80 0.70
CA ALA A 127 17.25 -10.81 1.65
C ALA A 127 18.01 -10.18 2.83
N ALA A 128 18.96 -9.27 2.55
CA ALA A 128 19.71 -8.59 3.60
C ALA A 128 18.81 -7.73 4.50
N LEU A 129 17.85 -7.01 3.93
CA LEU A 129 16.87 -6.23 4.70
C LEU A 129 16.00 -7.13 5.59
N ARG A 130 15.55 -8.28 5.06
CA ARG A 130 14.78 -9.27 5.83
C ARG A 130 15.60 -9.85 6.98
N ASP A 131 16.88 -10.19 6.74
CA ASP A 131 17.77 -10.70 7.77
C ASP A 131 17.99 -9.64 8.86
N ASP A 132 18.29 -8.39 8.49
CA ASP A 132 18.43 -7.26 9.42
C ASP A 132 17.19 -7.09 10.31
N ALA A 133 15.99 -7.09 9.71
CA ALA A 133 14.73 -7.00 10.44
C ALA A 133 14.53 -8.18 11.39
N SER A 134 14.93 -9.39 10.99
CA SER A 134 14.84 -10.59 11.83
C SER A 134 15.72 -10.52 13.07
N ARG A 135 16.93 -9.94 12.94
CA ARG A 135 17.85 -9.74 14.08
C ARG A 135 17.31 -8.72 15.06
N VAL A 136 16.70 -7.63 14.56
CA VAL A 136 16.03 -6.64 15.42
C VAL A 136 14.84 -7.27 16.14
N ARG A 137 13.99 -8.03 15.45
CA ARG A 137 12.89 -8.77 16.08
C ARG A 137 13.39 -9.67 17.20
N ALA A 138 14.41 -10.49 16.94
CA ALA A 138 14.97 -11.41 17.93
C ALA A 138 15.50 -10.66 19.16
N ALA A 139 16.13 -9.50 18.97
CA ALA A 139 16.61 -8.66 20.07
C ALA A 139 15.45 -8.07 20.90
N LEU A 140 14.37 -7.60 20.26
CA LEU A 140 13.17 -7.10 20.94
C LEU A 140 12.48 -8.20 21.76
N GLU A 141 12.35 -9.40 21.19
CA GLU A 141 11.81 -10.57 21.91
C GLU A 141 12.69 -10.95 23.11
N ALA A 142 14.02 -10.91 22.97
CA ALA A 142 14.96 -11.23 24.05
C ALA A 142 14.87 -10.26 25.23
N VAL A 143 14.46 -9.01 25.01
CA VAL A 143 14.22 -8.03 26.08
C VAL A 143 12.76 -8.01 26.55
N GLY A 144 11.92 -8.93 26.07
CA GLY A 144 10.56 -9.15 26.55
C GLY A 144 9.48 -8.29 25.89
N VAL A 145 9.74 -7.67 24.74
CA VAL A 145 8.73 -6.91 23.99
C VAL A 145 7.65 -7.85 23.44
N THR A 146 6.40 -7.41 23.56
CA THR A 146 5.19 -8.13 23.13
C THR A 146 4.34 -7.27 22.18
N SER A 147 3.28 -7.84 21.62
CA SER A 147 2.35 -7.13 20.73
C SER A 147 1.55 -6.01 21.42
N SER A 148 1.53 -5.97 22.75
CA SER A 148 0.88 -4.90 23.52
C SER A 148 1.80 -3.72 23.83
N ASP A 149 3.09 -3.81 23.51
CA ASP A 149 4.07 -2.79 23.87
C ASP A 149 4.26 -1.73 22.79
N ALA A 150 4.45 -0.48 23.21
CA ALA A 150 4.85 0.61 22.33
C ALA A 150 6.38 0.74 22.29
N CYS A 151 6.95 0.78 21.09
CA CYS A 151 8.38 0.97 20.88
C CYS A 151 8.66 2.36 20.30
N GLY A 152 9.38 3.21 21.04
CA GLY A 152 9.85 4.50 20.53
C GLY A 152 11.18 4.37 19.80
N ALA A 153 11.29 4.99 18.62
CA ALA A 153 12.53 5.04 17.85
C ALA A 153 12.89 6.50 17.53
N TYR A 154 14.15 6.88 17.82
CA TYR A 154 14.72 8.15 17.40
C TYR A 154 15.88 7.86 16.45
N LEU A 155 15.57 7.83 15.16
CA LEU A 155 16.49 7.43 14.10
C LEU A 155 16.52 8.54 13.03
N PRO A 156 17.70 8.94 12.54
CA PRO A 156 17.75 9.76 11.35
C PRO A 156 17.35 8.93 10.11
N ASN A 157 17.01 9.59 9.00
CA ASN A 157 16.78 8.90 7.72
C ASN A 157 18.13 8.47 7.11
N ILE A 158 18.71 7.42 7.68
CA ILE A 158 19.96 6.82 7.25
C ILE A 158 19.80 5.30 7.18
N GLY A 159 20.38 4.71 6.14
CA GLY A 159 20.91 3.36 6.16
C GLY A 159 22.40 3.40 6.43
#